data_AF-A0A3C0A5P3-F1
#
_entry.id   AF-A0A3C0A5P3-F1
#
_cell.length_a   1.000
_cell.length_b   1.000
_cell.length_c   1.000
_cell.angle_alpha   90.00
_cell.angle_beta   90.00
_cell.angle_gamma   90.00
#
_symmetry.space_group_name_H-M   'P 1'
#
loop_
_entity.id
_entity.type
_entity.pdbx_description
1 polymer ?
#
loop_
_entity_poly.entity_id
_entity_poly.type
_entity_poly.pdbx_seq_one_letter_code
_entity_poly.pdbx_strand_id
1 'polypeptide(L)'
;RDVVFKFNDPVDGEVYRPFNVLPKVSASIAEKVLVFANENPQKVAVHLRAGKDNLEGTLQLNAPKGWGVSSPQLFTLAREGETSTLWFTVTPPKNQSQGYLRPLILIGDTYYDKELINIDYDHIPYQSVLLPSKAKVVRIDIEKKGQHIGYIQGAGDGVGQSLEQIGYTVTNLDVEEISAQSLKKYDAVVVGVRAYNTNADLAFAQKELNKYVQAGGTMVVQYNTSHRLVTKQLAPYALSLSRDRVTDEFAPVTILEPSHPVLNSPNKITQLDFKGWVQERGLYFPNKWADEFTPILAMNDKGASQTKGSLLVASYGKGHYVYTGLSFFRELPAGVPGAYRLFANIISIGK
;
A
#
# COMPACT_ATOMS: atom_id res chain seq x y z
N ARG A 1 -3.96 9.77 -43.50
CA ARG A 1 -3.82 11.07 -42.81
C ARG A 1 -4.58 10.93 -41.51
N ASP A 2 -3.90 11.09 -40.39
CA ASP A 2 -4.54 10.97 -39.08
C ASP A 2 -5.41 12.20 -38.83
N VAL A 3 -6.61 11.99 -38.28
CA VAL A 3 -7.54 13.07 -37.94
C VAL A 3 -7.10 13.64 -36.59
N VAL A 4 -6.77 14.93 -36.57
CA VAL A 4 -6.29 15.65 -35.39
C VAL A 4 -7.19 16.85 -35.10
N PHE A 5 -7.40 17.13 -33.82
CA PHE A 5 -8.08 18.32 -33.33
C PHE A 5 -7.04 19.41 -33.06
N LYS A 6 -7.16 20.57 -33.73
CA LYS A 6 -6.25 21.71 -33.57
C LYS A 6 -6.97 22.85 -32.84
N PHE A 7 -6.32 23.45 -31.85
CA PHE A 7 -6.78 24.66 -31.18
C PHE A 7 -5.60 25.52 -30.74
N ASN A 8 -5.86 26.78 -30.37
CA ASN A 8 -4.83 27.68 -29.86
C ASN A 8 -4.94 27.77 -28.33
N ASP A 9 -3.87 27.40 -27.64
CA ASP A 9 -3.70 27.58 -26.21
C ASP A 9 -2.97 28.91 -25.93
N PRO A 10 -3.39 29.71 -24.93
CA PRO A 10 -2.74 30.98 -24.60
C PRO A 10 -1.28 30.88 -24.17
N VAL A 11 -0.86 29.71 -23.66
CA VAL A 11 0.50 29.44 -23.20
C VAL A 11 1.28 28.68 -24.26
N ASP A 12 0.70 27.61 -24.81
CA ASP A 12 1.42 26.69 -25.70
C ASP A 12 1.29 27.03 -27.19
N GLY A 13 0.47 28.02 -27.55
CA GLY A 13 0.23 28.40 -28.94
C GLY A 13 -0.60 27.35 -29.68
N GLU A 14 -0.18 26.90 -30.86
CA GLU A 14 -0.94 25.93 -31.64
C GLU A 14 -0.78 24.51 -31.05
N VAL A 15 -1.87 23.98 -30.46
CA VAL A 15 -1.91 22.64 -29.87
C VAL A 15 -2.67 21.67 -30.76
N TYR A 16 -2.11 20.48 -30.93
CA TYR A 16 -2.71 19.38 -31.69
C TYR A 16 -3.02 18.22 -30.75
N ARG A 17 -4.25 17.72 -30.79
CA ARG A 17 -4.70 16.57 -30.00
C ARG A 17 -5.25 15.48 -30.93
N PRO A 18 -5.13 14.19 -30.55
CA PRO A 18 -5.84 13.13 -31.24
C PRO A 18 -7.35 13.38 -31.24
N PHE A 19 -8.02 13.12 -32.37
CA PHE A 19 -9.47 13.12 -32.42
C PHE A 19 -10.01 11.85 -31.73
N ASN A 20 -10.76 12.01 -30.63
CA ASN A 20 -11.25 10.90 -29.81
C ASN A 20 -12.77 10.81 -29.85
N VAL A 21 -13.29 9.59 -29.96
CA VAL A 21 -14.72 9.28 -29.75
C VAL A 21 -14.86 8.68 -28.35
N LEU A 22 -15.43 9.46 -27.43
CA LEU A 22 -15.57 9.10 -26.02
C LEU A 22 -17.01 8.64 -25.69
N PRO A 23 -17.20 7.81 -24.64
CA PRO A 23 -18.53 7.40 -24.22
C PRO A 23 -19.33 8.61 -23.71
N LYS A 24 -20.66 8.51 -23.79
CA LYS A 24 -21.59 9.55 -23.29
C LYS A 24 -21.38 9.84 -21.81
N VAL A 25 -20.89 8.87 -21.05
CA VAL A 25 -20.63 8.98 -19.62
C VAL A 25 -19.51 8.01 -19.25
N SER A 26 -18.70 8.35 -18.24
CA SER A 26 -17.71 7.45 -17.64
C SER A 26 -17.87 7.41 -16.12
N ALA A 27 -17.49 6.28 -15.51
CA ALA A 27 -17.43 6.13 -14.06
C ALA A 27 -16.03 5.74 -13.61
N SER A 28 -15.56 6.30 -12.50
CA SER A 28 -14.34 5.87 -11.80
C SER A 28 -14.65 5.62 -10.33
N ILE A 29 -14.05 4.60 -9.75
CA ILE A 29 -14.01 4.43 -8.29
C ILE A 29 -12.77 5.17 -7.80
N ALA A 30 -12.94 6.01 -6.77
CA ALA A 30 -11.88 6.86 -6.23
C ALA A 30 -10.70 6.02 -5.74
N GLU A 31 -10.95 5.07 -4.83
CA GLU A 31 -9.95 4.15 -4.31
C GLU A 31 -9.81 2.93 -5.22
N LYS A 32 -8.60 2.64 -5.70
CA LYS A 32 -8.35 1.46 -6.55
C LYS A 32 -8.24 0.15 -5.76
N VAL A 33 -7.95 0.23 -4.46
CA VAL A 33 -7.89 -0.91 -3.54
C VAL A 33 -8.54 -0.50 -2.21
N LEU A 34 -9.52 -1.30 -1.76
CA LEU A 34 -10.18 -1.13 -0.48
C LEU A 34 -9.98 -2.37 0.39
N VAL A 35 -9.50 -2.16 1.61
CA VAL A 35 -9.25 -3.22 2.58
C VAL A 35 -10.24 -3.11 3.74
N PHE A 36 -10.83 -4.26 4.09
CA PHE A 36 -11.76 -4.44 5.18
C PHE A 36 -11.16 -5.42 6.19
N ALA A 37 -10.74 -4.91 7.35
CA ALA A 37 -10.22 -5.72 8.45
C ALA A 37 -11.32 -6.41 9.27
N ASN A 38 -12.56 -5.97 9.14
CA ASN A 38 -13.71 -6.49 9.88
C ASN A 38 -14.98 -6.46 9.00
N GLU A 39 -16.12 -6.76 9.58
CA GLU A 39 -17.42 -6.84 8.89
C GLU A 39 -18.09 -5.47 8.72
N ASN A 40 -17.44 -4.37 9.14
CA ASN A 40 -18.05 -3.05 9.08
C ASN A 40 -18.12 -2.54 7.64
N PRO A 41 -19.28 -2.00 7.22
CA PRO A 41 -19.41 -1.38 5.91
C PRO A 41 -18.52 -0.13 5.77
N GLN A 42 -18.07 0.15 4.54
CA GLN A 42 -17.34 1.37 4.18
C GLN A 42 -18.10 2.11 3.07
N LYS A 43 -17.97 3.45 3.06
CA LYS A 43 -18.47 4.27 1.96
C LYS A 43 -17.44 4.29 0.83
N VAL A 44 -17.90 4.07 -0.39
CA VAL A 44 -17.10 4.05 -1.61
C VAL A 44 -17.59 5.15 -2.54
N ALA A 45 -16.68 6.03 -2.93
CA ALA A 45 -16.98 7.10 -3.88
C ALA A 45 -16.88 6.59 -5.31
N VAL A 46 -17.94 6.81 -6.09
CA VAL A 46 -17.93 6.59 -7.53
C VAL A 46 -18.14 7.94 -8.22
N HIS A 47 -17.13 8.39 -8.95
CA HIS A 47 -17.19 9.62 -9.72
C HIS A 47 -17.73 9.35 -11.11
N LEU A 48 -18.79 10.07 -11.46
CA LEU A 48 -19.32 10.16 -12.81
C LEU A 48 -18.75 11.38 -13.51
N ARG A 49 -18.57 11.25 -14.83
CA ARG A 49 -18.24 12.36 -15.71
C ARG A 49 -19.09 12.30 -16.97
N ALA A 50 -19.76 13.40 -17.28
CA ALA A 50 -20.55 13.56 -18.50
C ALA A 50 -19.62 13.73 -19.71
N GLY A 51 -19.89 12.97 -20.77
CA GLY A 51 -19.29 13.12 -22.10
C GLY A 51 -20.21 13.80 -23.11
N LYS A 52 -21.40 14.25 -22.68
CA LYS A 52 -22.32 15.11 -23.44
C LYS A 52 -23.29 15.82 -22.48
N ASP A 53 -24.02 16.80 -22.99
CA ASP A 53 -25.08 17.48 -22.25
C ASP A 53 -26.30 16.58 -21.95
N ASN A 54 -27.05 16.97 -20.91
CA ASN A 54 -28.36 16.44 -20.51
C ASN A 54 -28.39 14.92 -20.39
N LEU A 55 -27.63 14.40 -19.43
CA LEU A 55 -27.60 12.97 -19.09
C LEU A 55 -28.41 12.72 -17.83
N GLU A 56 -29.25 11.70 -17.89
CA GLU A 56 -29.93 11.13 -16.74
C GLU A 56 -29.81 9.61 -16.81
N GLY A 57 -29.72 8.97 -15.65
CA GLY A 57 -29.61 7.52 -15.60
C GLY A 57 -29.47 6.98 -14.19
N THR A 58 -29.17 5.69 -14.13
CA THR A 58 -28.98 4.95 -12.88
C THR A 58 -27.56 4.43 -12.82
N LEU A 59 -26.88 4.68 -11.72
CA LEU A 59 -25.61 4.06 -11.40
C LEU A 59 -25.84 2.90 -10.42
N GLN A 60 -25.34 1.73 -10.75
CA GLN A 60 -25.21 0.61 -9.81
C GLN A 60 -23.73 0.24 -9.64
N LEU A 61 -23.42 -0.38 -8.52
CA LEU A 61 -22.07 -0.85 -8.21
C LEU A 61 -22.10 -2.36 -7.99
N ASN A 62 -21.55 -3.09 -8.96
CA ASN A 62 -21.46 -4.54 -8.90
C ASN A 62 -20.31 -4.97 -7.99
N ALA A 63 -20.53 -6.02 -7.22
CA ALA A 63 -19.54 -6.54 -6.26
C ALA A 63 -19.34 -8.06 -6.43
N PRO A 64 -18.21 -8.60 -5.95
CA PRO A 64 -17.99 -10.05 -5.97
C PRO A 64 -18.99 -10.79 -5.07
N LYS A 65 -19.18 -12.09 -5.32
CA LYS A 65 -20.13 -12.93 -4.58
C LYS A 65 -19.92 -12.81 -3.06
N GLY A 66 -21.02 -12.62 -2.34
CA GLY A 66 -21.03 -12.51 -0.87
C GLY A 66 -20.80 -11.10 -0.33
N TRP A 67 -20.46 -10.12 -1.17
CA TRP A 67 -20.36 -8.72 -0.78
C TRP A 67 -21.71 -8.02 -0.96
N GLY A 68 -22.10 -7.22 0.02
CA GLY A 68 -23.29 -6.37 -0.02
C GLY A 68 -22.96 -5.00 -0.59
N VAL A 69 -23.88 -4.42 -1.36
CA VAL A 69 -23.78 -3.04 -1.85
C VAL A 69 -25.14 -2.36 -1.70
N SER A 70 -25.14 -1.08 -1.33
CA SER A 70 -26.35 -0.26 -1.29
C SER A 70 -27.06 -0.20 -2.65
N SER A 71 -28.36 0.09 -2.63
CA SER A 71 -29.21 0.17 -3.83
C SER A 71 -28.64 1.08 -4.93
N PRO A 72 -28.96 0.82 -6.20
CA PRO A 72 -28.65 1.72 -7.31
C PRO A 72 -29.14 3.15 -7.05
N GLN A 73 -28.41 4.13 -7.58
CA GLN A 73 -28.65 5.56 -7.36
C GLN A 73 -28.92 6.26 -8.69
N LEU A 74 -29.92 7.15 -8.71
CA LEU A 74 -30.19 8.02 -9.85
C LEU A 74 -29.17 9.16 -9.91
N PHE A 75 -28.84 9.61 -11.12
CA PHE A 75 -28.07 10.83 -11.34
C PHE A 75 -28.63 11.64 -12.50
N THR A 76 -28.33 12.93 -12.45
CA THR A 76 -28.51 13.88 -13.55
C THR A 76 -27.24 14.70 -13.70
N LEU A 77 -26.81 14.93 -14.93
CA LEU A 77 -25.67 15.78 -15.30
C LEU A 77 -26.14 16.68 -16.44
N ALA A 78 -26.13 17.99 -16.23
CA ALA A 78 -26.69 18.95 -17.15
C ALA A 78 -25.75 19.23 -18.33
N ARG A 79 -24.43 19.30 -18.07
CA ARG A 79 -23.43 19.75 -19.06
C ARG A 79 -22.37 18.71 -19.35
N GLU A 80 -21.86 18.72 -20.57
CA GLU A 80 -20.65 18.01 -20.94
C GLU A 80 -19.49 18.41 -20.01
N GLY A 81 -18.72 17.42 -19.56
CA GLY A 81 -17.62 17.61 -18.63
C GLY A 81 -18.03 17.71 -17.16
N GLU A 82 -19.33 17.86 -16.85
CA GLU A 82 -19.83 17.89 -15.47
C GLU A 82 -19.51 16.57 -14.75
N THR A 83 -19.14 16.70 -13.48
CA THR A 83 -18.81 15.57 -12.61
C THR A 83 -19.75 15.50 -11.42
N SER A 84 -20.10 14.29 -11.01
CA SER A 84 -20.83 14.04 -9.77
C SER A 84 -20.21 12.88 -9.01
N THR A 85 -20.34 12.88 -7.69
CA THR A 85 -19.87 11.78 -6.84
C THR A 85 -21.06 11.12 -6.16
N LEU A 86 -21.26 9.85 -6.44
CA LEU A 86 -22.26 9.01 -5.76
C LEU A 86 -21.56 8.08 -4.78
N TRP A 87 -22.15 7.93 -3.59
CA TRP A 87 -21.56 7.19 -2.49
C TRP A 87 -22.30 5.88 -2.27
N PHE A 88 -21.60 4.76 -2.43
CA PHE A 88 -22.16 3.44 -2.14
C PHE A 88 -21.67 2.92 -0.79
N THR A 89 -22.55 2.31 -0.03
CA THR A 89 -22.14 1.54 1.16
C THR A 89 -21.81 0.12 0.72
N VAL A 90 -20.56 -0.31 0.92
CA VAL A 90 -20.08 -1.65 0.59
C VAL A 90 -19.85 -2.42 1.89
N THR A 91 -20.49 -3.58 2.01
CA THR A 91 -20.42 -4.45 3.19
C THR A 91 -19.64 -5.72 2.84
N PRO A 92 -18.54 -6.02 3.55
CA PRO A 92 -17.76 -7.22 3.30
C PRO A 92 -18.47 -8.48 3.83
N PRO A 93 -18.13 -9.67 3.28
CA PRO A 93 -18.58 -10.93 3.87
C PRO A 93 -17.89 -11.19 5.21
N LYS A 94 -18.43 -12.16 5.96
CA LYS A 94 -17.85 -12.60 7.23
C LYS A 94 -16.41 -13.14 7.09
N ASN A 95 -16.21 -14.01 6.09
CA ASN A 95 -14.94 -14.72 5.86
C ASN A 95 -14.04 -13.97 4.88
N GLN A 96 -12.74 -14.30 4.90
CA GLN A 96 -11.76 -13.77 3.93
C GLN A 96 -12.25 -13.93 2.49
N SER A 97 -12.25 -12.84 1.75
CA SER A 97 -12.75 -12.78 0.37
C SER A 97 -12.08 -11.63 -0.37
N GLN A 98 -11.92 -11.77 -1.68
CA GLN A 98 -11.39 -10.72 -2.53
C GLN A 98 -12.07 -10.72 -3.89
N GLY A 99 -12.07 -9.57 -4.56
CA GLY A 99 -12.57 -9.44 -5.92
C GLY A 99 -12.53 -8.00 -6.38
N TYR A 100 -13.46 -7.63 -7.26
CA TYR A 100 -13.50 -6.30 -7.85
C TYR A 100 -14.90 -5.72 -7.79
N LEU A 101 -15.00 -4.49 -7.28
CA LEU A 101 -16.13 -3.62 -7.52
C LEU A 101 -16.08 -3.08 -8.95
N ARG A 102 -17.23 -2.96 -9.60
CA ARG A 102 -17.36 -2.40 -10.96
C ARG A 102 -18.59 -1.52 -11.04
N PRO A 103 -18.45 -0.21 -11.34
CA PRO A 103 -19.61 0.63 -11.58
C PRO A 103 -20.24 0.24 -12.92
N LEU A 104 -21.55 0.30 -12.98
CA LEU A 104 -22.32 0.03 -14.18
C LEU A 104 -23.41 1.10 -14.28
N ILE A 105 -23.28 1.94 -15.30
CA ILE A 105 -24.21 3.04 -15.57
C ILE A 105 -25.24 2.55 -16.59
N LEU A 106 -26.52 2.78 -16.32
CA LEU A 106 -27.63 2.54 -17.25
C LEU A 106 -28.23 3.89 -17.68
N ILE A 107 -28.24 4.14 -18.99
CA ILE A 107 -28.92 5.30 -19.60
C ILE A 107 -29.79 4.78 -20.74
N GLY A 108 -31.11 4.92 -20.60
CA GLY A 108 -32.07 4.21 -21.46
C GLY A 108 -31.81 2.70 -21.38
N ASP A 109 -31.54 2.06 -22.51
CA ASP A 109 -31.24 0.62 -22.60
C ASP A 109 -29.73 0.32 -22.76
N THR A 110 -28.86 1.31 -22.61
CA THR A 110 -27.41 1.16 -22.83
C THR A 110 -26.62 1.19 -21.53
N TYR A 111 -25.68 0.25 -21.40
CA TYR A 111 -24.77 0.15 -20.27
C TYR A 111 -23.39 0.77 -20.55
N TYR A 112 -22.81 1.43 -19.55
CA TYR A 112 -21.46 1.98 -19.57
C TYR A 112 -20.68 1.57 -18.32
N ASP A 113 -19.45 1.12 -18.49
CA ASP A 113 -18.60 0.55 -17.42
C ASP A 113 -17.13 1.04 -17.48
N LYS A 114 -16.86 2.02 -18.34
CA LYS A 114 -15.50 2.52 -18.58
C LYS A 114 -15.20 3.75 -17.73
N GLU A 115 -13.96 3.81 -17.29
CA GLU A 115 -13.30 4.99 -16.73
C GLU A 115 -12.53 5.70 -17.84
N LEU A 116 -12.59 7.03 -17.86
CA LEU A 116 -11.79 7.87 -18.73
C LEU A 116 -10.57 8.39 -17.96
N ILE A 117 -9.37 8.01 -18.41
CA ILE A 117 -8.10 8.47 -17.89
C ILE A 117 -7.52 9.46 -18.90
N ASN A 118 -7.28 10.68 -18.45
CA ASN A 118 -6.57 11.68 -19.25
C ASN A 118 -5.10 11.70 -18.82
N ILE A 119 -4.22 11.56 -19.79
CA ILE A 119 -2.77 11.65 -19.64
C ILE A 119 -2.37 12.97 -20.26
N ASP A 120 -2.02 13.93 -19.41
CA ASP A 120 -1.75 15.32 -19.79
C ASP A 120 -0.50 15.78 -19.05
N TYR A 121 0.66 15.66 -19.71
CA TYR A 121 1.93 16.13 -19.18
C TYR A 121 2.63 16.94 -20.26
N ASP A 122 3.31 18.02 -19.86
CA ASP A 122 3.98 18.96 -20.77
C ASP A 122 4.98 18.30 -21.74
N HIS A 123 5.53 17.13 -21.38
CA HIS A 123 6.56 16.42 -22.12
C HIS A 123 6.03 15.27 -23.00
N ILE A 124 4.72 14.99 -23.03
CA ILE A 124 4.12 14.00 -23.95
C ILE A 124 2.78 14.51 -24.52
N PRO A 125 2.34 14.03 -25.69
CA PRO A 125 1.03 14.41 -26.22
C PRO A 125 -0.11 14.01 -25.30
N TYR A 126 -1.12 14.87 -25.23
CA TYR A 126 -2.39 14.60 -24.54
C TYR A 126 -3.02 13.30 -25.07
N GLN A 127 -3.35 12.39 -24.16
CA GLN A 127 -3.97 11.13 -24.48
C GLN A 127 -5.20 10.88 -23.60
N SER A 128 -6.23 10.28 -24.18
CA SER A 128 -7.41 9.80 -23.47
C SER A 128 -7.45 8.28 -23.57
N VAL A 129 -7.46 7.60 -22.42
CA VAL A 129 -7.48 6.14 -22.35
C VAL A 129 -8.75 5.71 -21.65
N LEU A 130 -9.50 4.80 -22.29
CA LEU A 130 -10.68 4.18 -21.69
C LEU A 130 -10.33 2.80 -21.16
N LEU A 131 -10.43 2.63 -19.84
CA LEU A 131 -10.21 1.34 -19.18
C LEU A 131 -11.49 0.86 -18.49
N PRO A 132 -11.67 -0.46 -18.31
CA PRO A 132 -12.73 -0.96 -17.45
C PRO A 132 -12.58 -0.37 -16.04
N SER A 133 -13.63 0.27 -15.55
CA SER A 133 -13.63 0.85 -14.21
C SER A 133 -13.76 -0.26 -13.17
N LYS A 134 -12.74 -0.40 -12.31
CA LYS A 134 -12.75 -1.40 -11.25
C LYS A 134 -11.91 -0.98 -10.05
N ALA A 135 -12.32 -1.42 -8.87
CA ALA A 135 -11.53 -1.31 -7.64
C ALA A 135 -11.43 -2.68 -6.98
N LYS A 136 -10.24 -3.07 -6.52
CA LYS A 136 -10.04 -4.31 -5.77
C LYS A 136 -10.64 -4.14 -4.38
N VAL A 137 -11.42 -5.11 -3.93
CA VAL A 137 -11.90 -5.20 -2.54
C VAL A 137 -11.32 -6.43 -1.89
N VAL A 138 -10.89 -6.28 -0.63
CA VAL A 138 -10.24 -7.34 0.12
C VAL A 138 -10.76 -7.34 1.55
N ARG A 139 -11.49 -8.39 1.93
CA ARG A 139 -11.81 -8.72 3.31
C ARG A 139 -10.69 -9.61 3.84
N ILE A 140 -9.91 -9.09 4.77
CA ILE A 140 -8.78 -9.79 5.37
C ILE A 140 -9.20 -10.29 6.73
N ASP A 141 -9.07 -11.60 6.97
CA ASP A 141 -9.16 -12.14 8.33
C ASP A 141 -7.85 -11.84 9.06
N ILE A 142 -7.87 -10.81 9.90
CA ILE A 142 -6.70 -10.24 10.54
C ILE A 142 -7.01 -9.84 11.96
N GLU A 143 -6.12 -10.24 12.86
CA GLU A 143 -6.03 -9.73 14.21
C GLU A 143 -4.85 -8.77 14.31
N LYS A 144 -4.95 -7.81 15.24
CA LYS A 144 -3.88 -6.86 15.53
C LYS A 144 -3.77 -6.60 17.01
N LYS A 145 -2.55 -6.34 17.47
CA LYS A 145 -2.28 -5.75 18.78
C LYS A 145 -1.55 -4.42 18.61
N GLY A 146 -1.60 -3.60 19.65
CA GLY A 146 -1.26 -2.18 19.57
C GLY A 146 -2.30 -1.39 18.76
N GLN A 147 -2.21 -0.06 18.89
CA GLN A 147 -3.11 0.88 18.26
C GLN A 147 -2.38 2.07 17.65
N HIS A 148 -1.39 2.63 18.34
CA HIS A 148 -0.74 3.88 17.93
C HIS A 148 0.61 3.62 17.27
N ILE A 149 0.75 3.99 16.01
CA ILE A 149 1.96 3.77 15.21
C ILE A 149 2.60 5.11 14.87
N GLY A 150 3.85 5.29 15.27
CA GLY A 150 4.67 6.40 14.79
C GLY A 150 5.26 6.03 13.44
N TYR A 151 5.10 6.86 12.41
CA TYR A 151 5.60 6.59 11.07
C TYR A 151 6.62 7.63 10.62
N ILE A 152 7.85 7.22 10.34
CA ILE A 152 8.85 8.10 9.73
C ILE A 152 8.78 7.91 8.22
N GLN A 153 8.38 8.96 7.51
CA GLN A 153 8.24 8.90 6.05
C GLN A 153 9.59 8.69 5.35
N GLY A 154 9.56 7.84 4.32
CA GLY A 154 10.71 7.53 3.48
C GLY A 154 10.58 8.14 2.08
N ALA A 155 11.02 7.41 1.05
CA ALA A 155 10.98 7.84 -0.35
C ALA A 155 9.59 7.77 -1.01
N GLY A 156 8.52 7.97 -0.23
CA GLY A 156 7.13 7.83 -0.66
C GLY A 156 6.70 6.37 -0.75
N ASP A 157 5.95 5.90 0.25
CA ASP A 157 5.25 4.63 0.21
C ASP A 157 3.83 4.75 0.78
N GLY A 158 2.97 3.79 0.43
CA GLY A 158 1.59 3.73 0.91
C GLY A 158 1.39 2.92 2.20
N VAL A 159 2.46 2.55 2.92
CA VAL A 159 2.38 1.61 4.05
C VAL A 159 1.60 2.23 5.20
N GLY A 160 1.85 3.49 5.56
CA GLY A 160 1.10 4.18 6.62
C GLY A 160 -0.41 4.18 6.37
N GLN A 161 -0.82 4.59 5.16
CA GLN A 161 -2.23 4.59 4.74
C GLN A 161 -2.83 3.18 4.75
N SER A 162 -2.07 2.18 4.30
CA SER A 162 -2.48 0.78 4.37
C SER A 162 -2.75 0.33 5.81
N LEU A 163 -1.93 0.73 6.80
CA LEU A 163 -2.15 0.39 8.20
C LEU A 163 -3.41 1.03 8.78
N GLU A 164 -3.74 2.25 8.36
CA GLU A 164 -4.99 2.92 8.75
C GLU A 164 -6.22 2.14 8.26
N GLN A 165 -6.17 1.55 7.06
CA GLN A 165 -7.27 0.74 6.52
C GLN A 165 -7.56 -0.51 7.36
N ILE A 166 -6.58 -1.01 8.13
CA ILE A 166 -6.78 -2.12 9.08
C ILE A 166 -6.99 -1.65 10.53
N GLY A 167 -7.25 -0.36 10.73
CA GLY A 167 -7.69 0.20 12.00
C GLY A 167 -6.57 0.60 12.96
N TYR A 168 -5.33 0.72 12.52
CA TYR A 168 -4.29 1.41 13.29
C TYR A 168 -4.48 2.93 13.23
N THR A 169 -4.02 3.62 14.26
CA THR A 169 -3.89 5.08 14.26
C THR A 169 -2.44 5.41 13.94
N VAL A 170 -2.19 5.90 12.73
CA VAL A 170 -0.85 6.24 12.26
C VAL A 170 -0.60 7.73 12.44
N THR A 171 0.54 8.08 13.03
CA THR A 171 0.99 9.47 13.14
C THR A 171 2.32 9.61 12.42
N ASN A 172 2.35 10.44 11.38
CA ASN A 172 3.62 10.81 10.76
C ASN A 172 4.46 11.60 11.78
N LEU A 173 5.69 11.16 11.98
CA LEU A 173 6.63 11.76 12.91
C LEU A 173 7.50 12.77 12.17
N ASP A 174 7.64 13.94 12.77
CA ASP A 174 8.73 14.85 12.43
C ASP A 174 10.03 14.31 13.06
N VAL A 175 11.04 14.06 12.24
CA VAL A 175 12.30 13.45 12.67
C VAL A 175 13.08 14.37 13.60
N GLU A 176 12.97 15.69 13.41
CA GLU A 176 13.65 16.69 14.23
C GLU A 176 13.13 16.72 15.67
N GLU A 177 11.88 16.31 15.89
CA GLU A 177 11.22 16.28 17.20
C GLU A 177 11.32 14.92 17.92
N ILE A 178 12.04 13.95 17.32
CA ILE A 178 12.15 12.60 17.90
C ILE A 178 13.01 12.62 19.17
N SER A 179 12.43 12.15 20.26
CA SER A 179 13.11 11.79 21.49
C SER A 179 12.55 10.49 22.04
N ALA A 180 13.32 9.77 22.86
CA ALA A 180 12.81 8.56 23.50
C ALA A 180 11.51 8.82 24.30
N GLN A 181 11.35 10.03 24.84
CA GLN A 181 10.15 10.44 25.58
C GLN A 181 8.95 10.68 24.65
N SER A 182 9.12 11.36 23.52
CA SER A 182 8.02 11.61 22.58
C SER A 182 7.51 10.32 21.93
N LEU A 183 8.37 9.30 21.81
CA LEU A 183 8.03 8.01 21.23
C LEU A 183 7.26 7.06 22.16
N LYS A 184 7.27 7.27 23.48
CA LYS A 184 6.62 6.36 24.47
C LYS A 184 5.13 6.09 24.23
N LYS A 185 4.45 7.03 23.58
CA LYS A 185 3.01 6.93 23.28
C LYS A 185 2.69 5.99 22.11
N TYR A 186 3.70 5.53 21.38
CA TYR A 186 3.52 4.63 20.24
C TYR A 186 3.82 3.19 20.62
N ASP A 187 2.95 2.30 20.19
CA ASP A 187 3.12 0.87 20.34
C ASP A 187 4.27 0.34 19.49
N ALA A 188 4.42 0.91 18.29
CA ALA A 188 5.56 0.69 17.41
C ALA A 188 5.91 1.95 16.62
N VAL A 189 7.18 2.06 16.22
CA VAL A 189 7.69 3.06 15.28
C VAL A 189 8.11 2.37 14.01
N VAL A 190 7.51 2.75 12.88
CA VAL A 190 7.84 2.24 11.54
C VAL A 190 8.66 3.28 10.80
N VAL A 191 9.82 2.87 10.30
CA VAL A 191 10.67 3.67 9.42
C VAL A 191 10.42 3.24 7.98
N GLY A 192 9.92 4.17 7.18
CA GLY A 192 9.53 3.99 5.80
C GLY A 192 10.67 3.55 4.88
N VAL A 193 10.31 3.12 3.66
CA VAL A 193 11.31 2.65 2.69
C VAL A 193 12.31 3.74 2.38
N ARG A 194 13.61 3.41 2.43
CA ARG A 194 14.71 4.33 2.13
C ARG A 194 14.74 5.59 2.99
N ALA A 195 14.11 5.63 4.17
CA ALA A 195 14.11 6.84 5.00
C ALA A 195 15.54 7.29 5.36
N TYR A 196 16.45 6.35 5.67
CA TYR A 196 17.87 6.66 5.91
C TYR A 196 18.65 7.06 4.66
N ASN A 197 18.03 7.02 3.47
CA ASN A 197 18.61 7.54 2.24
C ASN A 197 18.07 8.94 1.89
N THR A 198 16.94 9.36 2.46
CA THR A 198 16.24 10.58 2.06
C THR A 198 16.11 11.61 3.18
N ASN A 199 16.23 11.22 4.44
CA ASN A 199 16.11 12.12 5.59
C ASN A 199 17.45 12.20 6.33
N ALA A 200 18.09 13.38 6.30
CA ALA A 200 19.40 13.61 6.91
C ALA A 200 19.37 13.55 8.44
N ASP A 201 18.28 14.00 9.06
CA ASP A 201 18.13 14.14 10.50
C ASP A 201 18.05 12.79 11.23
N LEU A 202 17.72 11.72 10.50
CA LEU A 202 17.79 10.35 11.00
C LEU A 202 19.18 9.96 11.49
N ALA A 203 20.26 10.59 10.97
CA ALA A 203 21.60 10.37 11.50
C ALA A 203 21.71 10.72 12.99
N PHE A 204 20.97 11.72 13.45
CA PHE A 204 20.96 12.19 14.83
C PHE A 204 19.85 11.51 15.66
N ALA A 205 18.64 11.38 15.09
CA ALA A 205 17.50 10.75 15.75
C ALA A 205 17.73 9.27 16.10
N GLN A 206 18.64 8.59 15.39
CA GLN A 206 18.91 7.17 15.59
C GLN A 206 19.28 6.78 17.02
N LYS A 207 19.97 7.67 17.74
CA LYS A 207 20.29 7.42 19.16
C LYS A 207 19.03 7.39 20.02
N GLU A 208 18.07 8.27 19.77
CA GLU A 208 16.80 8.33 20.49
C GLU A 208 15.87 7.17 20.11
N LEU A 209 15.88 6.75 18.84
CA LEU A 209 15.18 5.56 18.37
C LEU A 209 15.70 4.30 19.08
N ASN A 210 17.02 4.12 19.19
CA ASN A 210 17.61 3.00 19.92
C ASN A 210 17.23 3.03 21.42
N LYS A 211 17.20 4.21 22.06
CA LYS A 211 16.72 4.34 23.46
C LYS A 211 15.26 3.94 23.61
N TYR A 212 14.40 4.31 22.65
CA TYR A 212 12.99 3.88 22.63
C TYR A 212 12.87 2.36 22.58
N VAL A 213 13.62 1.70 21.69
CA VAL A 213 13.66 0.23 21.63
C VAL A 213 14.17 -0.37 22.94
N GLN A 214 15.28 0.14 23.47
CA GLN A 214 15.87 -0.35 24.72
C GLN A 214 14.87 -0.29 25.89
N ALA A 215 14.01 0.72 25.91
CA ALA A 215 12.99 0.94 26.94
C ALA A 215 11.74 0.05 26.80
N GLY A 216 11.60 -0.74 25.74
CA GLY A 216 10.43 -1.60 25.50
C GLY A 216 9.65 -1.28 24.21
N GLY A 217 10.12 -0.32 23.42
CA GLY A 217 9.52 0.01 22.14
C GLY A 217 9.79 -1.04 21.05
N THR A 218 8.88 -1.12 20.07
CA THR A 218 9.07 -1.92 18.85
C THR A 218 9.42 -0.99 17.70
N MET A 219 10.57 -1.18 17.07
CA MET A 219 10.97 -0.43 15.88
C MET A 219 11.04 -1.33 14.66
N VAL A 220 10.39 -0.93 13.57
CA VAL A 220 10.35 -1.67 12.31
C VAL A 220 11.00 -0.82 11.24
N VAL A 221 12.15 -1.25 10.72
CA VAL A 221 12.87 -0.56 9.66
C VAL A 221 12.67 -1.30 8.35
N GLN A 222 12.01 -0.64 7.40
CA GLN A 222 11.89 -1.15 6.04
C GLN A 222 13.21 -0.97 5.27
N TYR A 223 13.28 -1.56 4.07
CA TYR A 223 14.54 -1.62 3.32
C TYR A 223 15.14 -0.22 3.08
N ASN A 224 16.46 -0.17 3.07
CA ASN A 224 17.25 0.99 2.64
C ASN A 224 18.30 0.54 1.62
N THR A 225 18.81 1.47 0.81
CA THR A 225 19.93 1.17 -0.09
C THR A 225 21.26 1.41 0.62
N SER A 226 22.28 0.58 0.37
CA SER A 226 23.61 0.77 0.97
C SER A 226 24.34 2.04 0.51
N HIS A 227 23.92 2.63 -0.62
CA HIS A 227 24.44 3.89 -1.12
C HIS A 227 23.70 5.09 -0.50
N ARG A 228 24.43 6.18 -0.20
CA ARG A 228 23.90 7.41 0.41
C ARG A 228 23.08 7.16 1.68
N LEU A 229 23.55 6.29 2.56
CA LEU A 229 23.02 6.21 3.91
C LEU A 229 23.51 7.42 4.70
N VAL A 230 22.60 8.07 5.42
CA VAL A 230 22.93 9.20 6.30
C VAL A 230 23.68 8.77 7.56
N THR A 231 23.59 7.48 7.91
CA THR A 231 24.35 6.86 9.01
C THR A 231 24.68 5.40 8.69
N LYS A 232 25.82 4.92 9.21
CA LYS A 232 26.19 3.49 9.17
C LYS A 232 25.59 2.68 10.32
N GLN A 233 25.06 3.35 11.35
CA GLN A 233 24.52 2.71 12.55
C GLN A 233 23.00 2.58 12.46
N LEU A 234 22.51 1.85 11.46
CA LEU A 234 21.07 1.73 11.19
C LEU A 234 20.31 0.97 12.27
N ALA A 235 21.00 0.17 13.07
CA ALA A 235 20.44 -0.70 14.09
C ALA A 235 21.26 -0.61 15.41
N PRO A 236 20.72 -1.07 16.54
CA PRO A 236 21.47 -1.16 17.81
C PRO A 236 22.63 -2.16 17.77
N TYR A 237 22.59 -3.12 16.85
CA TYR A 237 23.63 -4.12 16.62
C TYR A 237 24.20 -4.00 15.19
N ALA A 238 25.34 -4.66 14.93
CA ALA A 238 25.96 -4.63 13.62
C ALA A 238 25.01 -5.21 12.54
N LEU A 239 24.79 -4.44 11.48
CA LEU A 239 23.91 -4.79 10.36
C LEU A 239 24.47 -4.20 9.07
N SER A 240 24.77 -5.04 8.08
CA SER A 240 25.32 -4.60 6.79
C SER A 240 24.33 -4.81 5.66
N LEU A 241 23.90 -3.71 5.04
CA LEU A 241 23.04 -3.75 3.85
C LEU A 241 23.83 -4.23 2.63
N SER A 242 23.15 -4.99 1.77
CA SER A 242 23.73 -5.48 0.52
C SER A 242 22.89 -5.06 -0.69
N ARG A 243 23.16 -5.64 -1.86
CA ARG A 243 22.34 -5.50 -3.06
C ARG A 243 21.43 -6.70 -3.31
N ASP A 244 21.50 -7.71 -2.44
CA ASP A 244 20.73 -8.94 -2.52
C ASP A 244 19.24 -8.62 -2.53
N ARG A 245 18.50 -9.34 -3.38
CA ARG A 245 17.08 -9.13 -3.66
C ARG A 245 16.49 -10.43 -4.17
N VAL A 246 15.17 -10.52 -4.08
CA VAL A 246 14.39 -11.59 -4.70
C VAL A 246 13.28 -10.93 -5.49
N THR A 247 13.47 -10.94 -6.81
CA THR A 247 12.68 -10.19 -7.78
C THR A 247 11.53 -11.01 -8.36
N ASP A 248 11.56 -12.33 -8.23
CA ASP A 248 10.46 -13.21 -8.61
C ASP A 248 9.39 -13.21 -7.50
N GLU A 249 8.20 -12.66 -7.77
CA GLU A 249 7.09 -12.63 -6.82
C GLU A 249 6.56 -14.03 -6.46
N PHE A 250 6.86 -15.05 -7.27
CA PHE A 250 6.50 -16.44 -7.04
C PHE A 250 7.61 -17.23 -6.34
N ALA A 251 8.77 -16.61 -6.04
CA ALA A 251 9.86 -17.27 -5.33
C ALA A 251 9.36 -17.93 -4.03
N PRO A 252 9.69 -19.22 -3.78
CA PRO A 252 9.31 -19.91 -2.56
C PRO A 252 9.89 -19.24 -1.33
N VAL A 253 9.08 -19.13 -0.28
CA VAL A 253 9.51 -18.62 1.02
C VAL A 253 9.73 -19.79 1.98
N THR A 254 10.95 -19.92 2.49
CA THR A 254 11.28 -20.89 3.53
C THR A 254 11.14 -20.22 4.89
N ILE A 255 10.35 -20.82 5.78
CA ILE A 255 10.23 -20.39 7.18
C ILE A 255 11.41 -21.00 7.95
N LEU A 256 12.28 -20.15 8.49
CA LEU A 256 13.44 -20.59 9.27
C LEU A 256 13.10 -20.82 10.74
N GLU A 257 12.26 -19.96 11.31
CA GLU A 257 11.96 -19.93 12.74
C GLU A 257 10.44 -20.10 13.00
N PRO A 258 9.89 -21.31 12.81
CA PRO A 258 8.44 -21.54 12.78
C PRO A 258 7.73 -21.27 14.11
N SER A 259 8.44 -21.28 15.24
CA SER A 259 7.91 -20.96 16.56
C SER A 259 8.02 -19.48 16.93
N HIS A 260 8.71 -18.66 16.12
CA HIS A 260 8.96 -17.26 16.46
C HIS A 260 7.65 -16.46 16.58
N PRO A 261 7.48 -15.56 17.55
CA PRO A 261 6.24 -14.81 17.78
C PRO A 261 5.70 -14.10 16.54
N VAL A 262 6.57 -13.51 15.71
CA VAL A 262 6.17 -12.80 14.48
C VAL A 262 5.46 -13.68 13.45
N LEU A 263 5.59 -15.01 13.53
CA LEU A 263 4.88 -15.95 12.66
C LEU A 263 3.66 -16.59 13.34
N ASN A 264 3.40 -16.27 14.61
CA ASN A 264 2.43 -17.00 15.43
C ASN A 264 1.45 -16.12 16.19
N SER A 265 1.70 -14.81 16.34
CA SER A 265 0.81 -13.92 17.08
C SER A 265 0.80 -12.49 16.51
N PRO A 266 -0.38 -11.84 16.46
CA PRO A 266 -1.70 -12.42 16.75
C PRO A 266 -2.19 -13.37 15.65
N ASN A 267 -1.64 -13.30 14.44
CA ASN A 267 -2.03 -14.16 13.34
C ASN A 267 -1.08 -15.37 13.22
N LYS A 268 -1.61 -16.58 13.01
CA LYS A 268 -0.77 -17.71 12.57
C LYS A 268 -0.41 -17.52 11.10
N ILE A 269 0.89 -17.39 10.81
CA ILE A 269 1.45 -17.26 9.47
C ILE A 269 1.86 -18.63 8.94
N THR A 270 1.50 -18.88 7.69
CA THR A 270 1.74 -20.12 6.97
C THR A 270 2.24 -19.83 5.56
N GLN A 271 2.53 -20.88 4.79
CA GLN A 271 2.88 -20.74 3.37
C GLN A 271 1.77 -20.05 2.54
N LEU A 272 0.51 -20.07 3.00
CA LEU A 272 -0.59 -19.40 2.31
C LEU A 272 -0.47 -17.87 2.36
N ASP A 273 0.15 -17.32 3.40
CA ASP A 273 0.33 -15.88 3.57
C ASP A 273 1.34 -15.29 2.57
N PHE A 274 2.12 -16.13 1.90
CA PHE A 274 3.05 -15.73 0.83
C PHE A 274 2.44 -15.87 -0.57
N LYS A 275 1.16 -16.22 -0.71
CA LYS A 275 0.48 -16.29 -2.02
C LYS A 275 -0.08 -14.95 -2.47
N GLY A 276 -0.07 -14.71 -3.78
CA GLY A 276 -0.68 -13.53 -4.40
C GLY A 276 0.06 -12.23 -4.15
N TRP A 277 1.34 -12.32 -3.74
CA TRP A 277 2.26 -11.19 -3.71
C TRP A 277 2.52 -10.69 -5.12
N VAL A 278 2.86 -9.41 -5.26
CA VAL A 278 2.98 -8.73 -6.56
C VAL A 278 4.38 -8.17 -6.77
N GLN A 279 4.84 -8.18 -8.02
CA GLN A 279 6.10 -7.59 -8.46
C GLN A 279 7.37 -8.26 -7.92
N GLU A 280 7.64 -8.25 -6.61
CA GLU A 280 8.89 -8.81 -6.05
C GLU A 280 8.75 -9.17 -4.56
N ARG A 281 9.49 -10.16 -4.06
CA ARG A 281 9.46 -10.52 -2.63
C ARG A 281 10.13 -9.48 -1.74
N GLY A 282 11.22 -8.89 -2.21
CA GLY A 282 11.97 -7.95 -1.40
C GLY A 282 13.29 -7.50 -2.00
N LEU A 283 13.79 -6.40 -1.45
CA LEU A 283 14.92 -5.64 -1.98
C LEU A 283 15.96 -5.32 -0.89
N TYR A 284 17.23 -5.26 -1.31
CA TYR A 284 18.37 -4.80 -0.50
C TYR A 284 18.47 -5.50 0.86
N PHE A 285 18.38 -6.82 0.85
CA PHE A 285 18.52 -7.63 2.05
C PHE A 285 19.89 -7.44 2.68
N PRO A 286 19.99 -7.24 4.01
CA PRO A 286 21.23 -7.43 4.71
C PRO A 286 21.78 -8.83 4.44
N ASN A 287 23.10 -8.96 4.35
CA ASN A 287 23.75 -10.26 4.17
C ASN A 287 24.78 -10.57 5.27
N LYS A 288 25.00 -9.63 6.18
CA LYS A 288 25.77 -9.80 7.41
C LYS A 288 25.10 -9.03 8.53
N TRP A 289 25.00 -9.66 9.70
CA TRP A 289 24.40 -9.11 10.90
C TRP A 289 25.03 -9.76 12.13
N ALA A 290 24.86 -9.14 13.29
CA ALA A 290 25.31 -9.68 14.58
C ALA A 290 24.41 -10.82 15.06
N ASP A 291 24.92 -11.67 15.96
CA ASP A 291 24.26 -12.90 16.42
C ASP A 291 22.92 -12.64 17.15
N GLU A 292 22.67 -11.42 17.61
CA GLU A 292 21.41 -11.02 18.24
C GLU A 292 20.23 -10.99 17.25
N PHE A 293 20.50 -10.94 15.95
CA PHE A 293 19.48 -10.98 14.92
C PHE A 293 19.10 -12.41 14.54
N THR A 294 17.83 -12.74 14.76
CA THR A 294 17.20 -13.97 14.33
C THR A 294 16.63 -13.80 12.91
N PRO A 295 17.15 -14.50 11.89
CA PRO A 295 16.56 -14.51 10.56
C PRO A 295 15.31 -15.39 10.51
N ILE A 296 14.18 -14.81 10.08
CA ILE A 296 12.88 -15.48 10.16
C ILE A 296 12.54 -16.24 8.87
N LEU A 297 12.95 -15.70 7.73
CA LEU A 297 12.59 -16.20 6.40
C LEU A 297 13.83 -16.33 5.52
N ALA A 298 13.79 -17.28 4.61
CA ALA A 298 14.76 -17.43 3.54
C ALA A 298 14.09 -17.55 2.17
N MET A 299 14.75 -17.04 1.14
CA MET A 299 14.22 -17.01 -0.23
C MET A 299 15.33 -16.76 -1.25
N ASN A 300 15.11 -17.14 -2.50
CA ASN A 300 15.98 -16.83 -3.63
C ASN A 300 15.21 -16.85 -4.95
N ASP A 301 15.71 -16.06 -5.90
CA ASP A 301 15.35 -16.24 -7.30
C ASP A 301 15.96 -17.55 -7.83
N LYS A 302 15.40 -18.07 -8.92
CA LYS A 302 15.87 -19.30 -9.56
C LYS A 302 17.34 -19.19 -9.94
N GLY A 303 18.16 -20.12 -9.42
CA GLY A 303 19.61 -20.17 -9.69
C GLY A 303 20.46 -19.22 -8.84
N ALA A 304 19.84 -18.38 -7.99
CA ALA A 304 20.55 -17.52 -7.05
C ALA A 304 20.80 -18.23 -5.70
N SER A 305 21.81 -17.75 -4.96
CA SER A 305 22.07 -18.19 -3.59
C SER A 305 20.90 -17.85 -2.66
N GLN A 306 20.61 -18.74 -1.70
CA GLN A 306 19.56 -18.51 -0.72
C GLN A 306 19.91 -17.35 0.21
N THR A 307 19.04 -16.34 0.22
CA THR A 307 19.14 -15.18 1.12
C THR A 307 18.34 -15.43 2.39
N LYS A 308 18.76 -14.84 3.52
CA LYS A 308 18.10 -14.98 4.84
C LYS A 308 17.81 -13.63 5.53
N GLY A 309 18.17 -12.52 4.90
CA GLY A 309 18.08 -11.17 5.47
C GLY A 309 16.75 -10.47 5.21
N SER A 310 15.75 -11.12 4.62
CA SER A 310 14.49 -10.47 4.25
C SER A 310 13.68 -10.02 5.46
N LEU A 311 13.78 -10.74 6.57
CA LEU A 311 13.14 -10.39 7.85
C LEU A 311 14.06 -10.82 9.01
N LEU A 312 14.66 -9.84 9.68
CA LEU A 312 15.55 -10.01 10.81
C LEU A 312 14.91 -9.40 12.05
N VAL A 313 14.90 -10.13 13.16
CA VAL A 313 14.35 -9.65 14.43
C VAL A 313 15.42 -9.78 15.51
N ALA A 314 15.65 -8.71 16.27
CA ALA A 314 16.53 -8.70 17.44
C ALA A 314 15.81 -8.13 18.65
N SER A 315 16.07 -8.68 19.83
CA SER A 315 15.70 -8.05 21.09
C SER A 315 16.78 -7.05 21.48
N TYR A 316 16.39 -5.86 21.93
CA TYR A 316 17.33 -4.86 22.44
C TYR A 316 16.76 -4.22 23.70
N GLY A 317 17.44 -4.43 24.83
CA GLY A 317 16.89 -4.10 26.15
C GLY A 317 15.57 -4.84 26.39
N LYS A 318 14.48 -4.08 26.59
CA LYS A 318 13.14 -4.62 26.82
C LYS A 318 12.27 -4.67 25.56
N GLY A 319 12.75 -4.13 24.44
CA GLY A 319 11.98 -3.99 23.22
C GLY A 319 12.55 -4.80 22.06
N HIS A 320 12.02 -4.52 20.87
CA HIS A 320 12.31 -5.27 19.66
C HIS A 320 12.73 -4.34 18.53
N TYR A 321 13.80 -4.71 17.85
CA TYR A 321 14.23 -4.09 16.61
C TYR A 321 14.02 -5.08 15.47
N VAL A 322 13.26 -4.69 14.45
CA VAL A 322 12.96 -5.49 13.28
C VAL A 322 13.50 -4.77 12.06
N TYR A 323 14.33 -5.45 11.27
CA TYR A 323 14.68 -5.00 9.92
C TYR A 323 13.98 -5.90 8.92
N THR A 324 13.30 -5.31 7.94
CA THR A 324 12.66 -6.05 6.86
C THR A 324 12.99 -5.47 5.50
N GLY A 325 13.49 -6.33 4.62
CA GLY A 325 13.65 -6.05 3.20
C GLY A 325 12.44 -6.45 2.36
N LEU A 326 11.44 -7.10 2.95
CA LEU A 326 10.23 -7.53 2.24
C LEU A 326 9.51 -6.32 1.62
N SER A 327 8.94 -6.52 0.44
CA SER A 327 8.29 -5.45 -0.34
C SER A 327 6.92 -5.02 0.17
N PHE A 328 6.74 -4.84 1.49
CA PHE A 328 5.47 -4.40 2.08
C PHE A 328 4.92 -3.11 1.45
N PHE A 329 5.79 -2.21 1.00
CA PHE A 329 5.43 -1.01 0.24
C PHE A 329 4.76 -1.27 -1.12
N ARG A 330 4.86 -2.49 -1.66
CA ARG A 330 4.10 -2.96 -2.83
C ARG A 330 2.90 -3.79 -2.40
N GLU A 331 3.11 -4.70 -1.45
CA GLU A 331 2.11 -5.70 -1.08
C GLU A 331 0.92 -5.11 -0.32
N LEU A 332 1.16 -4.20 0.62
CA LEU A 332 0.06 -3.61 1.39
C LEU A 332 -0.81 -2.69 0.52
N PRO A 333 -0.26 -1.77 -0.30
CA PRO A 333 -1.10 -0.98 -1.21
C PRO A 333 -1.83 -1.83 -2.26
N ALA A 334 -1.27 -2.99 -2.64
CA ALA A 334 -1.94 -3.94 -3.52
C ALA A 334 -3.03 -4.78 -2.82
N GLY A 335 -3.21 -4.64 -1.51
CA GLY A 335 -4.24 -5.36 -0.76
C GLY A 335 -3.93 -6.85 -0.59
N VAL A 336 -2.66 -7.24 -0.34
CA VAL A 336 -2.28 -8.65 -0.21
C VAL A 336 -2.51 -9.15 1.23
N PRO A 337 -3.48 -10.07 1.48
CA PRO A 337 -3.90 -10.44 2.83
C PRO A 337 -2.78 -10.93 3.75
N GLY A 338 -1.91 -11.80 3.25
CA GLY A 338 -0.85 -12.38 4.06
C GLY A 338 0.27 -11.39 4.40
N ALA A 339 0.52 -10.40 3.54
CA ALA A 339 1.44 -9.31 3.84
C ALA A 339 0.93 -8.44 5.00
N TYR A 340 -0.38 -8.14 5.02
CA TYR A 340 -1.03 -7.44 6.13
C TYR A 340 -0.93 -8.22 7.44
N ARG A 341 -1.25 -9.52 7.42
CA ARG A 341 -1.16 -10.39 8.61
C ARG A 341 0.26 -10.44 9.17
N LEU A 342 1.27 -10.61 8.32
CA LEU A 342 2.67 -10.64 8.73
C LEU A 342 3.12 -9.27 9.29
N PHE A 343 2.75 -8.17 8.64
CA PHE A 343 3.11 -6.83 9.14
C PHE A 343 2.44 -6.50 10.48
N ALA A 344 1.17 -6.89 10.67
CA ALA A 344 0.47 -6.74 11.94
C ALA A 344 1.15 -7.55 13.06
N ASN A 345 1.62 -8.77 12.78
CA ASN A 345 2.42 -9.53 13.75
C ASN A 345 3.75 -8.85 14.10
N ILE A 346 4.44 -8.30 13.10
CA ILE A 346 5.69 -7.56 13.31
C ILE A 346 5.46 -6.35 14.23
N ILE A 347 4.41 -5.56 13.99
CA ILE A 347 4.02 -4.44 14.86
C ILE A 347 3.66 -4.93 16.27
N SER A 348 2.95 -6.06 16.35
CA SER A 348 2.41 -6.62 17.59
C SER A 348 3.44 -7.31 18.47
N ILE A 349 4.69 -7.44 18.04
CA ILE A 349 5.72 -8.13 18.82
C ILE A 349 5.92 -7.42 20.18
N GLY A 350 5.90 -8.21 21.25
CA GLY A 350 6.00 -7.71 22.63
C GLY A 350 4.72 -7.08 23.18
N LYS A 351 3.57 -7.22 22.50
CA LYS A 351 2.26 -6.67 22.92
C LYS A 351 1.24 -7.72 23.37
#